data_AF-A0A9D3S6P9-F1
#
_entry.id   AF-A0A9D3S6P9-F1
#
_cell.length_a   1.000
_cell.length_b   1.000
_cell.length_c   1.000
_cell.angle_alpha   90.00
_cell.angle_beta   90.00
_cell.angle_gamma   90.00
#
_symmetry.space_group_name_H-M   'P 1'
#
loop_
_entity.id
_entity.type
_entity.pdbx_description
1 polymer ?
#
loop_
_entity_poly.entity_id
_entity_poly.type
_entity_poly.pdbx_seq_one_letter_code
_entity_poly.pdbx_strand_id
1 'polypeptide(L)'
;MMDDIQLCKEITRLKKELQKLVSIPDKDKSKDDKQKEEELLQQIHKLVETRDFLVDDVEFERLREKEEDKEMAEFLQAKFPKRLKHENPAQGRKLTSRAQQTSSPFVTKTGLTLLKECCGFTCSIM
;
A
#
# COMPACT_ATOMS: atom_id res chain seq x y z
N MET A 1 -5.11 -20.09 -8.51
CA MET A 1 -4.20 -19.94 -7.35
C MET A 1 -5.05 -19.53 -6.16
N MET A 2 -4.83 -20.09 -4.97
CA MET A 2 -5.53 -19.61 -3.77
C MET A 2 -4.99 -18.21 -3.44
N ASP A 3 -5.88 -17.29 -3.05
CA ASP A 3 -5.47 -15.99 -2.51
C ASP A 3 -5.07 -16.13 -1.02
N ASP A 4 -4.31 -15.15 -0.51
CA ASP A 4 -3.84 -15.12 0.88
C ASP A 4 -5.00 -15.18 1.90
N ILE A 5 -6.16 -14.62 1.56
CA ILE A 5 -7.33 -14.60 2.43
C ILE A 5 -7.87 -16.03 2.61
N GLN A 6 -7.96 -16.82 1.54
CA GLN A 6 -8.39 -18.21 1.61
C GLN A 6 -7.36 -19.07 2.36
N LEU A 7 -6.06 -18.87 2.11
CA LEU A 7 -5.00 -19.56 2.85
C LEU A 7 -5.10 -19.28 4.35
N CYS A 8 -5.26 -18.00 4.73
CA CYS A 8 -5.40 -17.61 6.14
C CYS A 8 -6.66 -18.21 6.80
N LYS A 9 -7.79 -18.24 6.09
CA LYS A 9 -9.02 -18.89 6.59
C LYS A 9 -8.82 -20.38 6.83
N GLU A 10 -8.22 -21.07 5.87
CA GLU A 10 -8.01 -22.51 5.96
C GLU A 10 -6.99 -22.88 7.04
N ILE A 11 -5.85 -22.18 7.10
CA ILE A 11 -4.86 -22.34 8.18
C ILE A 11 -5.52 -22.11 9.54
N THR A 12 -6.37 -21.09 9.67
CA THR A 12 -7.07 -20.80 10.93
C THR A 12 -8.04 -21.92 11.30
N ARG A 13 -8.78 -22.48 10.33
CA ARG A 13 -9.67 -23.62 10.56
C ARG A 13 -8.90 -24.83 11.04
N LEU A 14 -7.86 -25.23 10.30
CA LEU A 14 -7.02 -26.39 10.65
C LEU A 14 -6.33 -26.21 11.99
N LYS A 15 -5.82 -25.01 12.30
CA LYS A 15 -5.24 -24.71 13.63
C LYS A 15 -6.25 -24.90 14.76
N LYS A 16 -7.51 -24.49 14.57
CA LYS A 16 -8.57 -24.71 15.57
C LYS A 16 -8.89 -26.19 15.75
N GLU A 17 -8.86 -26.97 14.68
CA GLU A 17 -9.04 -28.42 14.75
C GLU A 17 -7.86 -29.08 15.47
N LEU A 18 -6.63 -28.71 15.13
CA LEU A 18 -5.41 -29.19 15.77
C LEU A 18 -5.39 -28.86 17.27
N GLN A 19 -5.78 -27.64 17.64
CA GLN A 19 -5.82 -27.21 19.04
C GLN A 19 -6.73 -28.09 19.91
N LYS A 20 -7.83 -28.64 19.34
CA LYS A 20 -8.71 -29.57 20.06
C LYS A 20 -7.96 -30.87 20.40
N LEU A 21 -7.19 -31.42 19.46
CA LEU A 21 -6.41 -32.65 19.70
C LEU A 21 -5.26 -32.40 20.67
N VAL A 22 -4.52 -31.31 20.48
CA VAL A 22 -3.38 -30.93 21.34
C VAL A 22 -3.81 -30.65 22.79
N SER A 23 -5.07 -30.25 23.01
CA SER A 23 -5.61 -30.06 24.37
C SER A 23 -5.82 -31.36 25.16
N ILE A 24 -5.81 -32.52 24.50
CA ILE A 24 -5.92 -33.84 25.13
C ILE A 24 -4.52 -34.25 25.64
N PRO A 25 -4.35 -34.69 26.89
CA PRO A 25 -3.08 -35.22 27.36
C PRO A 25 -2.61 -36.43 26.53
N ASP A 26 -1.32 -36.55 26.26
CA ASP A 26 -0.78 -37.60 25.37
C ASP A 26 -1.05 -39.05 25.82
N LYS A 27 -1.27 -39.25 27.12
CA LYS A 27 -1.64 -40.54 27.73
C LYS A 27 -3.07 -40.95 27.39
N ASP A 28 -3.93 -39.97 27.13
CA ASP A 28 -5.36 -40.14 26.87
C ASP A 28 -5.69 -40.06 25.37
N LYS A 29 -4.71 -39.71 24.52
CA LYS A 29 -4.85 -39.70 23.05
C LYS A 29 -4.90 -41.12 22.49
N SER A 30 -5.90 -41.39 21.66
CA SER A 30 -5.94 -42.61 20.85
C SER A 30 -4.87 -42.59 19.75
N LYS A 31 -4.67 -43.72 19.07
CA LYS A 31 -3.79 -43.77 17.88
C LYS A 31 -4.35 -42.88 16.75
N ASP A 32 -5.67 -42.86 16.59
CA ASP A 32 -6.34 -42.08 15.56
C ASP A 32 -6.18 -40.57 15.83
N ASP A 33 -6.23 -40.15 17.10
CA ASP A 33 -5.97 -38.76 17.48
C ASP A 33 -4.56 -38.33 17.10
N LYS A 34 -3.56 -39.18 17.37
CA LYS A 34 -2.15 -38.91 17.04
C LYS A 34 -1.93 -38.84 15.53
N GLN A 35 -2.56 -39.77 14.79
CA GLN A 35 -2.48 -39.77 13.33
C GLN A 35 -3.12 -38.51 12.73
N LYS A 36 -4.30 -38.12 13.23
CA LYS A 36 -4.99 -36.92 12.78
C LYS A 36 -4.23 -35.64 13.14
N GLU A 37 -3.58 -35.60 14.29
CA GLU A 37 -2.71 -34.49 14.72
C GLU A 37 -1.56 -34.28 13.72
N GLU A 38 -0.88 -35.37 13.33
CA GLU A 38 0.19 -35.36 12.34
C GLU A 38 -0.31 -34.92 10.95
N GLU A 39 -1.47 -35.44 10.52
CA GLU A 39 -2.07 -35.05 9.23
C GLU A 39 -2.44 -33.56 9.18
N LEU A 40 -2.99 -33.02 10.27
CA LEU A 40 -3.32 -31.60 10.38
C LEU A 40 -2.06 -30.74 10.36
N LEU A 41 -0.99 -31.16 11.05
CA LEU A 41 0.31 -30.47 11.02
C LEU A 41 0.89 -30.42 9.60
N GLN A 42 0.89 -31.54 8.88
CA GLN A 42 1.37 -31.61 7.50
C GLN A 42 0.56 -30.72 6.55
N GLN A 43 -0.76 -30.67 6.71
CA GLN A 43 -1.62 -29.78 5.91
C GLN A 43 -1.35 -28.30 6.21
N ILE A 44 -1.22 -27.94 7.49
CA ILE A 44 -0.90 -26.56 7.90
C ILE A 44 0.45 -26.16 7.32
N HIS A 45 1.47 -27.04 7.38
CA HIS A 45 2.79 -26.77 6.83
C HIS A 45 2.73 -26.42 5.34
N LYS A 46 2.07 -27.25 4.53
CA LYS A 46 1.90 -27.01 3.09
C LYS A 46 1.20 -25.70 2.76
N LEU A 47 0.19 -25.33 3.54
CA LEU A 47 -0.52 -24.06 3.34
C LEU A 47 0.35 -22.85 3.73
N VAL A 48 1.17 -22.98 4.79
CA VAL A 48 2.11 -21.95 5.19
C VAL A 48 3.22 -21.79 4.14
N GLU A 49 3.76 -22.88 3.60
CA GLU A 49 4.71 -22.83 2.47
C GLU A 49 4.08 -22.16 1.26
N THR A 50 2.84 -22.52 0.91
CA THR A 50 2.11 -21.89 -0.20
C THR A 50 1.96 -20.38 0.01
N ARG A 51 1.69 -19.94 1.24
CA ARG A 51 1.60 -18.52 1.58
C ARG A 51 2.96 -17.83 1.50
N ASP A 52 4.03 -18.51 1.90
CA ASP A 52 5.40 -17.98 1.83
C ASP A 52 5.77 -17.61 0.40
N PHE A 53 5.45 -18.48 -0.57
CA PHE A 53 5.64 -18.17 -1.99
C PHE A 53 4.90 -16.90 -2.45
N LEU A 54 3.68 -16.65 -1.95
CA LEU A 54 2.96 -15.41 -2.29
C LEU A 54 3.64 -14.16 -1.72
N VAL A 55 4.28 -14.28 -0.55
CA VAL A 55 5.05 -13.19 0.05
C VAL A 55 6.28 -12.90 -0.80
N ASP A 56 6.99 -13.94 -1.22
CA ASP A 56 8.16 -13.82 -2.09
C ASP A 56 7.80 -13.19 -3.45
N ASP A 57 6.68 -13.60 -4.07
CA ASP A 57 6.21 -13.03 -5.34
C ASP A 57 5.92 -11.52 -5.23
N VAL A 58 5.23 -11.09 -4.17
CA VAL A 58 4.92 -9.67 -3.94
C VAL A 58 6.18 -8.87 -3.62
N GLU A 59 7.13 -9.45 -2.88
CA GLU A 59 8.41 -8.81 -2.61
C GLU A 59 9.25 -8.65 -3.88
N PHE A 60 9.20 -9.63 -4.78
CA PHE A 60 9.84 -9.54 -6.09
C PHE A 60 9.27 -8.39 -6.92
N GLU A 61 7.94 -8.29 -7.01
CA GLU A 61 7.28 -7.19 -7.72
C GLU A 61 7.62 -5.83 -7.11
N ARG A 62 7.66 -5.73 -5.78
CA ARG A 62 8.05 -4.50 -5.08
C ARG A 62 9.48 -4.06 -5.41
N LEU A 63 10.41 -5.00 -5.52
CA LEU A 63 11.80 -4.71 -5.92
C LEU A 63 11.89 -4.29 -7.38
N ARG A 64 11.09 -4.92 -8.26
CA ARG A 64 11.01 -4.56 -9.68
C ARG A 64 10.53 -3.13 -9.87
N GLU A 65 9.40 -2.76 -9.27
CA GLU A 65 8.82 -1.42 -9.35
C GLU A 65 9.81 -0.33 -8.90
N LYS A 66 10.59 -0.60 -7.84
CA LYS A 66 11.60 0.34 -7.35
C LYS A 66 12.73 0.60 -8.35
N GLU A 67 13.18 -0.44 -9.05
CA GLU A 67 14.24 -0.27 -10.05
C GLU A 67 13.70 0.44 -11.30
N GLU A 68 12.47 0.12 -11.72
CA GLU A 68 11.78 0.82 -12.81
C GLU A 68 11.60 2.32 -12.50
N ASP A 69 11.16 2.65 -11.27
CA ASP A 69 11.01 4.03 -10.80
C ASP A 69 12.36 4.78 -10.77
N LYS A 70 13.43 4.10 -10.35
CA LYS A 70 14.78 4.65 -10.32
C LYS A 70 15.29 4.93 -11.72
N GLU A 71 15.15 3.99 -12.66
CA GLU A 71 15.51 4.19 -14.06
C GLU A 71 14.74 5.38 -14.66
N MET A 72 13.44 5.50 -14.37
CA MET A 72 12.62 6.62 -14.82
C MET A 72 13.09 7.96 -14.23
N ALA A 73 13.42 8.00 -12.94
CA ALA A 73 13.92 9.21 -12.29
C ALA A 73 15.28 9.64 -12.86
N GLU A 74 16.19 8.71 -13.08
CA GLU A 74 17.49 8.95 -13.70
C GLU A 74 17.34 9.45 -15.14
N PHE A 75 16.45 8.84 -15.92
CA PHE A 75 16.12 9.27 -17.28
C PHE A 75 15.59 10.71 -17.30
N LEU A 76 14.63 11.03 -16.43
CA LEU A 76 14.08 12.39 -16.34
C LEU A 76 15.12 13.41 -15.90
N GLN A 77 16.00 13.06 -14.95
CA GLN A 77 17.08 13.93 -14.51
C GLN A 77 18.09 14.19 -15.65
N ALA A 78 18.40 13.17 -16.46
CA ALA A 78 19.29 13.31 -17.61
C ALA A 78 18.66 14.16 -18.72
N LYS A 79 17.35 14.03 -18.98
CA LYS A 79 16.64 14.79 -20.03
C LYS A 79 16.28 16.22 -19.61
N PHE A 80 15.96 16.42 -18.34
CA PHE A 80 15.57 17.70 -17.77
C PHE A 80 16.42 18.02 -16.54
N PRO A 81 17.71 18.33 -16.72
CA PRO A 81 18.57 18.73 -15.62
C PRO A 81 17.92 19.93 -14.93
N LYS A 82 17.56 19.76 -13.65
CA LYS A 82 17.00 20.85 -12.83
C LYS A 82 17.96 22.02 -12.95
N ARG A 83 17.55 23.10 -13.62
CA ARG A 83 18.32 24.36 -13.60
C ARG A 83 18.37 24.79 -12.15
N LEU A 84 19.50 24.56 -11.48
CA LEU A 84 19.79 25.11 -10.18
C LEU A 84 19.59 26.62 -10.31
N LYS A 85 18.52 27.13 -9.70
CA LYS A 85 18.35 28.56 -9.52
C LYS A 85 19.55 29.00 -8.71
N HIS A 86 20.38 29.82 -9.32
CA HIS A 86 21.43 30.57 -8.68
C HIS A 86 20.85 31.21 -7.40
N GLU A 87 21.44 30.91 -6.25
CA GLU A 87 21.26 31.75 -5.07
C GLU A 87 21.71 33.17 -5.44
N ASN A 88 20.86 34.13 -5.11
CA ASN A 88 21.25 35.51 -4.88
C ASN A 88 20.59 35.95 -3.56
N PRO A 89 21.36 36.28 -2.52
CA PRO A 89 20.83 36.78 -1.26
C PRO A 89 20.73 38.31 -1.35
N ALA A 90 19.52 38.85 -1.53
CA ALA A 90 19.33 40.30 -1.41
C ALA A 90 17.89 40.66 -1.01
N GLN A 91 17.79 41.27 0.18
CA GLN A 91 16.90 42.40 0.52
C GLN A 91 15.39 42.12 0.43
N GLY A 92 14.65 41.90 1.52
CA GLY A 92 14.54 42.79 2.67
C GLY A 92 13.40 43.79 2.48
N ARG A 93 12.16 43.46 2.89
CA ARG A 93 11.26 44.42 3.56
C ARG A 93 10.02 43.73 4.16
N LYS A 94 9.86 43.95 5.45
CA LYS A 94 8.71 43.63 6.30
C LYS A 94 7.66 44.77 6.17
N LEU A 95 6.40 44.46 6.49
CA LEU A 95 5.31 45.34 7.01
C LEU A 95 4.06 45.57 6.11
N THR A 96 2.97 44.90 6.50
CA THR A 96 1.59 45.37 6.80
C THR A 96 0.86 46.37 5.89
N SER A 97 -0.37 46.06 5.47
CA SER A 97 -1.58 46.89 5.70
C SER A 97 -2.86 46.21 5.18
N ARG A 98 -3.98 46.57 5.78
CA ARG A 98 -5.31 45.93 5.86
C ARG A 98 -6.32 46.57 4.89
N ALA A 99 -7.12 45.71 4.26
CA ALA A 99 -8.53 45.81 3.82
C ALA A 99 -9.18 47.14 3.36
N GLN A 100 -9.95 47.01 2.24
CA GLN A 100 -11.35 47.41 1.99
C GLN A 100 -11.68 48.36 0.79
N GLN A 101 -12.61 47.84 -0.04
CA GLN A 101 -13.79 48.45 -0.69
C GLN A 101 -13.82 48.78 -2.22
N THR A 102 -14.62 47.96 -2.91
CA THR A 102 -15.71 48.26 -3.89
C THR A 102 -15.46 49.03 -5.18
N SER A 103 -15.58 48.34 -6.32
CA SER A 103 -16.62 48.53 -7.35
C SER A 103 -16.30 47.68 -8.60
N SER A 104 -17.30 47.02 -9.16
CA SER A 104 -17.23 46.24 -10.42
C SER A 104 -17.56 47.15 -11.63
N PRO A 105 -17.58 46.67 -12.89
CA PRO A 105 -16.89 45.52 -13.49
C PRO A 105 -16.08 45.94 -14.74
N PHE A 106 -14.94 45.31 -15.04
CA PHE A 106 -14.50 45.20 -16.44
C PHE A 106 -13.72 43.90 -16.65
N VAL A 107 -14.12 43.20 -17.70
CA VAL A 107 -13.74 41.84 -18.06
C VAL A 107 -12.31 41.84 -18.59
N THR A 108 -11.44 40.97 -18.06
CA THR A 108 -10.35 40.36 -18.83
C THR A 108 -9.88 39.07 -18.18
N LYS A 109 -10.37 37.97 -18.75
CA LYS A 109 -9.62 36.79 -19.20
C LYS A 109 -8.57 36.19 -18.23
N THR A 110 -8.89 34.95 -17.83
CA THR A 110 -7.97 33.81 -17.68
C THR A 110 -7.39 33.57 -16.27
N GLY A 111 -8.27 33.11 -15.38
CA GLY A 111 -8.19 31.76 -14.82
C GLY A 111 -6.91 31.33 -14.09
N LEU A 112 -6.62 31.93 -12.94
CA LEU A 112 -5.85 31.28 -11.88
C LEU A 112 -6.51 31.59 -10.54
N THR A 113 -7.38 30.68 -10.07
CA THR A 113 -7.72 30.39 -8.67
C THR A 113 -8.99 29.54 -8.65
N LEU A 114 -8.86 28.24 -8.41
CA LEU A 114 -9.82 27.49 -7.59
C LEU A 114 -9.18 26.16 -7.12
N LEU A 115 -8.07 26.25 -6.39
CA LEU A 115 -7.76 25.22 -5.39
C LEU A 115 -8.62 25.53 -4.16
N LYS A 116 -9.92 25.25 -4.26
CA LYS A 116 -10.81 25.19 -3.12
C LYS A 116 -12.03 24.37 -3.52
N GLU A 117 -12.31 23.35 -2.72
CA GLU A 117 -13.36 22.32 -2.87
C GLU A 117 -12.92 21.05 -3.63
N CYS A 118 -12.09 20.24 -2.96
CA CYS A 118 -12.22 18.78 -3.06
C CYS A 118 -13.55 18.37 -2.41
N CYS A 119 -14.39 17.62 -3.14
CA CYS A 119 -15.27 16.52 -2.72
C CYS A 119 -16.55 16.50 -3.57
N GLY A 120 -16.73 15.47 -4.39
CA GLY A 120 -18.02 15.22 -5.05
C GLY A 120 -17.90 14.36 -6.30
N PHE A 121 -18.08 13.05 -6.11
CA PHE A 121 -18.42 12.05 -7.12
C PHE A 121 -19.24 12.59 -8.30
N THR A 122 -18.74 12.42 -9.53
CA THR A 122 -19.41 11.73 -10.65
C THR A 122 -18.45 11.64 -11.84
N CYS A 123 -17.71 10.54 -11.94
CA CYS A 123 -17.03 10.15 -13.16
C CYS A 123 -17.98 9.29 -13.99
N SER A 124 -18.60 9.89 -15.01
CA SER A 124 -19.23 9.18 -16.13
C SER A 124 -19.23 10.09 -17.35
N ILE A 125 -18.28 9.91 -18.26
CA ILE A 125 -18.48 10.24 -19.68
C ILE A 125 -17.89 9.07 -20.49
N MET A 126 -18.73 8.59 -21.41
CA MET A 126 -18.55 7.47 -22.35
C MET A 126 -17.27 7.53 -23.18
#